data_AF-A0A327TT39-F1
#
_entry.id   AF-A0A327TT39-F1
#
_cell.length_a   1.000
_cell.length_b   1.000
_cell.length_c   1.000
_cell.angle_alpha   90.00
_cell.angle_beta   90.00
_cell.angle_gamma   90.00
#
_symmetry.space_group_name_H-M   'P 1'
#
loop_
_entity.id
_entity.type
_entity.pdbx_description
1 polymer ?
#
loop_
_entity_poly.entity_id
_entity_poly.type
_entity_poly.pdbx_seq_one_letter_code
_entity_poly.pdbx_strand_id
1 'polypeptide(L)'
;MTDAPERTLVLLPDDEDWLSLFMGMEEPLLTQLALNSRAVQAGDEEVWELPQDLDGVGAHEAWGRLFQALPEPLRHTGRNIGRYEPNQERPTGRYTLYAPDSRWEHTPLYPADVDPRDVAAVAAVLAHFRTALDGTDHTELADFLQQMADDWADPGREGNAKRMVEDFTRGLSVWQLPHQPDTAVLLAAVAGPGGETPERIVLTPPQEDAYQTFTRRVSAAVAGNSPHDYVLHHYANS
;
A
#
# COMPACT_ATOMS: atom_id res chain seq x y z
N MET A 1 -17.01 16.25 -22.97
CA MET A 1 -16.93 16.71 -21.57
C MET A 1 -16.66 15.47 -20.74
N THR A 2 -15.38 15.19 -20.48
CA THR A 2 -14.95 14.08 -19.64
C THR A 2 -15.11 14.56 -18.20
N ASP A 3 -16.05 13.96 -17.46
CA ASP A 3 -16.10 14.16 -16.01
C ASP A 3 -14.72 13.82 -15.45
N ALA A 4 -14.14 14.76 -14.72
CA ALA A 4 -12.94 14.48 -13.95
C ALA A 4 -13.27 13.28 -13.03
N PRO A 5 -12.37 12.28 -12.92
CA PRO A 5 -12.60 11.16 -12.04
C PRO A 5 -12.95 11.65 -10.63
N GLU A 6 -14.03 11.11 -10.07
CA GLU A 6 -14.45 11.41 -8.72
C GLU A 6 -13.39 10.88 -7.77
N ARG A 7 -12.60 11.83 -7.26
CA ARG A 7 -11.53 11.58 -6.33
C ARG A 7 -12.08 11.27 -4.95
N THR A 8 -11.49 10.27 -4.30
CA THR A 8 -11.91 9.79 -2.98
C THR A 8 -10.85 10.11 -1.93
N LEU A 9 -11.30 10.63 -0.79
CA LEU A 9 -10.43 10.88 0.34
C LEU A 9 -10.31 9.60 1.19
N VAL A 10 -9.12 9.03 1.24
CA VAL A 10 -8.79 7.86 2.08
C VAL A 10 -7.97 8.30 3.28
N LEU A 11 -7.98 7.48 4.33
CA LEU A 11 -7.22 7.71 5.55
C LEU A 11 -6.09 6.67 5.63
N LEU A 12 -4.85 7.13 5.71
CA LEU A 12 -3.65 6.29 5.68
C LEU A 12 -2.91 6.37 7.02
N PRO A 13 -2.58 5.24 7.66
CA PRO A 13 -1.81 5.25 8.88
C PRO A 13 -0.33 5.55 8.63
N ASP A 14 0.27 6.28 9.55
CA ASP A 14 1.71 6.52 9.62
C ASP A 14 2.43 5.29 10.22
N ASP A 15 2.34 4.17 9.51
CA ASP A 15 2.81 2.87 9.98
C ASP A 15 3.76 2.26 8.94
N GLU A 16 4.99 1.96 9.37
CA GLU A 16 6.06 1.52 8.48
C GLU A 16 5.85 0.08 8.01
N ASP A 17 5.16 -0.74 8.81
CA ASP A 17 4.90 -2.14 8.48
C ASP A 17 4.00 -2.24 7.23
N TRP A 18 2.85 -1.57 7.19
CA TRP A 18 2.02 -1.60 5.97
C TRP A 18 2.69 -0.88 4.80
N LEU A 19 3.39 0.24 5.05
CA LEU A 19 4.10 0.96 3.99
C LEU A 19 5.17 0.08 3.37
N SER A 20 5.88 -0.73 4.16
CA SER A 20 6.88 -1.67 3.64
C SER A 20 6.26 -2.70 2.70
N LEU A 21 5.04 -3.17 2.98
CA LEU A 21 4.29 -4.07 2.10
C LEU A 21 3.85 -3.38 0.81
N PHE A 22 3.45 -2.11 0.87
CA PHE A 22 3.02 -1.33 -0.29
C PHE A 22 4.19 -0.88 -1.18
N MET A 23 5.31 -0.51 -0.57
CA MET A 23 6.49 0.08 -1.22
C MET A 23 7.55 -0.94 -1.62
N GLY A 24 7.70 -2.01 -0.83
CA GLY A 24 8.85 -2.91 -0.92
C GLY A 24 8.97 -3.65 -2.25
N MET A 25 7.87 -3.75 -3.00
CA MET A 25 7.80 -4.60 -4.19
C MET A 25 7.31 -3.88 -5.44
N GLU A 26 7.08 -2.58 -5.39
CA GLU A 26 6.53 -1.87 -6.53
C GLU A 26 7.57 -1.58 -7.62
N GLU A 27 8.65 -0.87 -7.31
CA GLU A 27 9.61 -0.45 -8.33
C GLU A 27 10.11 -1.65 -9.15
N PRO A 28 10.37 -2.85 -8.62
CA PRO A 28 10.86 -3.96 -9.43
C PRO A 28 9.74 -4.63 -10.22
N LEU A 29 8.62 -4.97 -9.57
CA LEU A 29 7.58 -5.80 -10.19
C LEU A 29 6.79 -5.00 -11.23
N LEU A 30 6.32 -3.81 -10.88
CA LEU A 30 5.52 -2.98 -11.80
C LEU A 30 6.40 -2.32 -12.88
N THR A 31 7.66 -1.98 -12.59
CA THR A 31 8.56 -1.50 -13.66
C THR A 31 8.85 -2.59 -14.66
N GLN A 32 9.20 -3.80 -14.22
CA GLN A 32 9.43 -4.91 -15.16
C GLN A 32 8.18 -5.23 -15.97
N LEU A 33 7.00 -5.18 -15.35
CA LEU A 33 5.73 -5.33 -16.05
C LEU A 33 5.53 -4.27 -17.14
N ALA A 34 5.82 -3.01 -16.83
CA ALA A 34 5.72 -1.91 -17.77
C ALA A 34 6.77 -2.00 -18.89
N LEU A 35 7.99 -2.49 -18.59
CA LEU A 35 9.02 -2.75 -19.58
C LEU A 35 8.60 -3.85 -20.55
N ASN A 36 8.09 -4.98 -20.06
CA ASN A 36 7.60 -6.07 -20.89
C ASN A 36 6.41 -5.63 -21.75
N SER A 37 5.45 -4.91 -21.17
CA SER A 37 4.31 -4.37 -21.93
C SER A 37 4.75 -3.45 -23.07
N ARG A 38 5.81 -2.64 -22.88
CA ARG A 38 6.38 -1.80 -23.93
C ARG A 38 7.14 -2.61 -24.98
N ALA A 39 7.82 -3.67 -24.59
CA ALA A 39 8.52 -4.56 -25.52
C ALA A 39 7.52 -5.28 -26.44
N VAL A 40 6.42 -5.81 -25.90
CA VAL A 40 5.30 -6.39 -26.67
C VAL A 40 4.73 -5.36 -27.66
N GLN A 41 4.47 -4.13 -27.20
CA GLN A 41 3.99 -3.05 -28.08
C GLN A 41 4.98 -2.68 -29.20
N ALA A 42 6.28 -2.89 -28.97
CA ALA A 42 7.33 -2.68 -29.97
C ALA A 42 7.49 -3.89 -30.93
N GLY A 43 6.75 -4.97 -30.72
CA GLY A 43 6.77 -6.18 -31.55
C GLY A 43 7.86 -7.19 -31.18
N ASP A 44 8.33 -7.17 -29.93
CA ASP A 44 9.24 -8.20 -29.42
C ASP A 44 8.47 -9.50 -29.14
N GLU A 45 8.92 -10.60 -29.75
CA GLU A 45 8.31 -11.94 -29.63
C GLU A 45 8.97 -12.78 -28.51
N GLU A 46 10.08 -12.32 -27.91
CA GLU A 46 10.81 -13.04 -26.85
C GLU A 46 10.35 -12.64 -25.43
N VAL A 47 9.28 -11.85 -25.31
CA VAL A 47 8.72 -11.40 -24.03
C VAL A 47 7.34 -11.99 -23.79
N TRP A 48 7.03 -12.25 -22.52
CA TRP A 48 5.70 -12.72 -22.13
C TRP A 48 4.67 -11.59 -22.21
N GLU A 49 3.43 -11.92 -22.57
CA GLU A 49 2.34 -10.96 -22.73
C GLU A 49 1.34 -11.03 -21.58
N LEU A 50 0.90 -9.86 -21.10
CA LEU A 50 -0.29 -9.77 -20.27
C LEU A 50 -1.55 -10.11 -21.09
N PRO A 51 -2.62 -10.63 -20.45
CA PRO A 51 -3.95 -10.66 -21.04
C PRO A 51 -4.33 -9.32 -21.66
N GLN A 52 -5.07 -9.36 -22.78
CA GLN A 52 -5.42 -8.16 -23.56
C GLN A 52 -6.25 -7.12 -22.79
N ASP A 53 -6.89 -7.52 -21.68
CA ASP A 53 -7.67 -6.66 -20.80
C ASP A 53 -6.84 -6.03 -19.66
N LEU A 54 -5.54 -6.33 -19.56
CA LEU A 54 -4.64 -5.77 -18.57
C LEU A 54 -3.60 -4.84 -19.21
N ASP A 55 -3.36 -3.71 -18.56
CA ASP A 55 -2.39 -2.70 -18.98
C ASP A 55 -1.27 -2.58 -17.94
N GLY A 56 -0.13 -3.20 -18.23
CA GLY A 56 1.04 -3.17 -17.34
C GLY A 56 1.68 -1.78 -17.23
N VAL A 57 1.63 -0.97 -18.29
CA VAL A 57 2.10 0.43 -18.25
C VAL A 57 1.13 1.25 -17.38
N GLY A 58 -0.16 1.09 -17.60
CA GLY A 58 -1.22 1.75 -16.84
C GLY A 58 -1.17 1.42 -15.34
N ALA A 59 -0.88 0.16 -14.97
CA ALA A 59 -0.74 -0.24 -13.57
C ALA A 59 0.49 0.39 -12.89
N HIS A 60 1.63 0.44 -13.58
CA HIS A 60 2.82 1.13 -13.07
C HIS A 60 2.58 2.64 -12.91
N GLU A 61 1.96 3.30 -13.90
CA GLU A 61 1.61 4.72 -13.78
C GLU A 61 0.57 4.99 -12.69
N ALA A 62 -0.41 4.10 -12.52
CA ALA A 62 -1.41 4.17 -11.46
C ALA A 62 -0.74 4.08 -10.08
N TRP A 63 0.17 3.14 -9.87
CA TRP A 63 0.93 3.11 -8.64
C TRP A 63 1.74 4.40 -8.45
N GLY A 64 2.39 4.90 -9.51
CA GLY A 64 3.15 6.16 -9.42
C GLY A 64 2.29 7.31 -8.91
N ARG A 65 1.02 7.38 -9.32
CA ARG A 65 0.04 8.35 -8.81
C ARG A 65 -0.34 8.07 -7.35
N LEU A 66 -0.53 6.82 -6.94
CA LEU A 66 -0.75 6.45 -5.53
C LEU A 66 0.42 6.86 -4.64
N PHE A 67 1.65 6.61 -5.09
CA PHE A 67 2.85 7.03 -4.38
C PHE A 67 2.96 8.55 -4.26
N GLN A 68 2.64 9.30 -5.33
CA GLN A 68 2.61 10.76 -5.25
C GLN A 68 1.47 11.29 -4.38
N ALA A 69 0.38 10.54 -4.23
CA ALA A 69 -0.73 10.86 -3.32
C ALA A 69 -0.38 10.60 -1.85
N LEU A 70 0.69 9.85 -1.55
CA LEU A 70 1.14 9.67 -0.18
C LEU A 70 1.50 11.03 0.46
N PRO A 71 1.09 11.25 1.72
CA PRO A 71 1.59 12.33 2.55
C PRO A 71 3.13 12.36 2.55
N GLU A 72 3.71 13.55 2.58
CA GLU A 72 5.17 13.74 2.60
C GLU A 72 5.91 12.88 3.64
N PRO A 73 5.46 12.74 4.91
CA PRO A 73 6.13 11.86 5.87
C PRO A 73 6.14 10.37 5.48
N LEU A 74 5.23 9.94 4.59
CA LEU A 74 5.11 8.58 4.09
C LEU A 74 5.88 8.35 2.77
N ARG A 75 6.26 9.41 2.05
CA ARG A 75 7.02 9.31 0.78
C ARG A 75 8.51 9.03 0.95
N HIS A 76 9.03 9.07 2.18
CA HIS A 76 10.47 9.01 2.47
C HIS A 76 11.02 7.63 2.84
N THR A 77 10.21 6.57 2.80
CA THR A 77 10.65 5.20 3.10
C THR A 77 11.43 4.53 1.95
N GLY A 78 11.67 5.25 0.85
CA GLY A 78 12.30 4.77 -0.40
C GLY A 78 13.79 4.37 -0.35
N ARG A 79 14.36 4.03 0.81
CA ARG A 79 15.65 3.32 0.90
C ARG A 79 15.56 1.88 1.39
N ASN A 80 14.37 1.42 1.78
CA ASN A 80 14.17 0.04 2.27
C ASN A 80 13.85 -0.93 1.13
N ILE A 81 14.68 -0.90 0.09
CA ILE A 81 14.76 -1.97 -0.90
C ILE A 81 15.51 -3.14 -0.24
N GLY A 82 14.77 -4.00 0.44
CA GLY A 82 15.24 -5.32 0.90
C GLY A 82 15.72 -5.44 2.35
N ARG A 83 15.81 -4.36 3.14
CA ARG A 83 16.13 -4.43 4.57
C ARG A 83 15.29 -3.43 5.33
N TYR A 84 14.56 -3.89 6.35
CA TYR A 84 13.95 -2.99 7.32
C TYR A 84 15.08 -2.32 8.09
N GLU A 85 15.51 -1.15 7.63
CA GLU A 85 16.31 -0.22 8.41
C GLU A 85 15.40 0.95 8.77
N PRO A 86 15.09 1.17 10.06
CA PRO A 86 14.38 2.37 10.50
C PRO A 86 15.10 3.61 9.97
N ASN A 87 14.42 4.40 9.15
CA ASN A 87 15.05 5.56 8.53
C ASN A 87 15.14 6.70 9.56
N GLN A 88 16.33 6.90 10.13
CA GLN A 88 16.59 7.99 11.09
C GLN A 88 16.45 9.39 10.48
N GLU A 89 16.45 9.50 9.15
CA GLU A 89 16.27 10.76 8.41
C GLU A 89 14.81 11.00 8.01
N ARG A 90 13.88 10.14 8.44
CA ARG A 90 12.45 10.31 8.17
C ARG A 90 11.97 11.64 8.75
N PRO A 91 11.35 12.51 7.95
CA PRO A 91 10.78 13.75 8.47
C PRO A 91 9.78 13.46 9.58
N THR A 92 9.80 14.28 10.63
CA THR A 92 8.80 14.21 11.69
C THR A 92 7.39 14.23 11.08
N GLY A 93 6.50 13.38 11.57
CA GLY A 93 5.10 13.42 11.20
C GLY A 93 4.52 14.84 11.35
N ARG A 94 3.52 15.19 10.54
CA ARG A 94 2.97 16.56 10.53
C ARG A 94 2.35 16.95 11.87
N TYR A 95 1.94 15.96 12.64
CA TYR A 95 1.36 16.11 13.96
C TYR A 95 1.50 14.81 14.75
N THR A 96 1.27 14.92 16.06
CA THR A 96 1.13 13.80 16.98
C THR A 96 -0.35 13.59 17.32
N LEU A 97 -0.77 12.34 17.42
CA LEU A 97 -2.15 11.96 17.72
C LEU A 97 -2.20 11.31 19.11
N TYR A 98 -3.04 11.82 20.00
CA TYR A 98 -3.13 11.33 21.38
C TYR A 98 -4.52 10.84 21.73
N ALA A 99 -4.56 9.83 22.60
CA ALA A 99 -5.78 9.38 23.28
C ALA A 99 -6.42 10.53 24.08
N PRO A 100 -7.71 10.42 24.47
CA PRO A 100 -8.41 11.46 25.22
C PRO A 100 -7.75 11.87 26.54
N ASP A 101 -7.00 10.95 27.16
CA ASP A 101 -6.27 11.21 28.40
C ASP A 101 -4.91 11.91 28.19
N SER A 102 -4.51 12.14 26.93
CA SER A 102 -3.23 12.73 26.55
C SER A 102 -1.98 11.96 26.99
N ARG A 103 -2.11 10.72 27.44
CA ARG A 103 -1.00 9.89 27.93
C ARG A 103 -0.47 8.93 26.89
N TRP A 104 -1.36 8.41 26.05
CA TRP A 104 -1.01 7.45 25.01
C TRP A 104 -0.98 8.13 23.66
N GLU A 105 0.13 7.95 22.96
CA GLU A 105 0.30 8.39 21.57
C GLU A 105 -0.18 7.28 20.64
N HIS A 106 -0.93 7.68 19.64
CA HIS A 106 -1.46 6.85 18.57
C HIS A 106 -0.65 7.07 17.31
N THR A 107 -0.60 6.05 16.45
CA THR A 107 -0.14 6.18 15.07
C THR A 107 -0.92 7.31 14.36
N PRO A 108 -0.24 8.36 13.85
CA PRO A 108 -0.88 9.43 13.07
C PRO A 108 -1.63 8.90 11.84
N LEU A 109 -2.67 9.62 11.38
CA LEU A 109 -3.56 9.19 10.30
C LEU A 109 -3.75 10.27 9.23
N TYR A 110 -3.10 10.15 8.09
CA TYR A 110 -3.16 11.23 7.09
C TYR A 110 -4.27 11.03 6.06
N PRO A 111 -4.99 12.10 5.70
CA PRO A 111 -5.86 12.08 4.54
C PRO A 111 -5.01 12.05 3.26
N ALA A 112 -5.38 11.20 2.31
CA ALA A 112 -4.80 11.15 0.97
C ALA A 112 -5.91 11.18 -0.08
N ASP A 113 -5.68 11.95 -1.14
CA ASP A 113 -6.60 12.11 -2.24
C ASP A 113 -6.24 11.15 -3.37
N VAL A 114 -7.14 10.21 -3.70
CA VAL A 114 -6.86 9.11 -4.63
C VAL A 114 -7.96 8.96 -5.68
N ASP A 115 -7.57 8.63 -6.91
CA ASP A 115 -8.49 8.13 -7.93
C ASP A 115 -8.74 6.63 -7.69
N PRO A 116 -9.98 6.18 -7.39
CA PRO A 116 -10.28 4.76 -7.21
C PRO A 116 -9.86 3.88 -8.40
N ARG A 117 -9.76 4.46 -9.61
CA ARG A 117 -9.30 3.76 -10.82
C ARG A 117 -7.82 3.37 -10.74
N ASP A 118 -7.00 4.18 -10.06
CA ASP A 118 -5.58 3.86 -9.88
C ASP A 118 -5.43 2.64 -8.97
N VAL A 119 -6.18 2.61 -7.87
CA VAL A 119 -6.22 1.46 -6.95
C VAL A 119 -6.74 0.21 -7.68
N ALA A 120 -7.78 0.35 -8.51
CA ALA A 120 -8.35 -0.75 -9.26
C ALA A 120 -7.39 -1.30 -10.34
N ALA A 121 -6.62 -0.44 -11.00
CA ALA A 121 -5.64 -0.86 -12.02
C ALA A 121 -4.54 -1.72 -11.42
N VAL A 122 -3.97 -1.31 -10.27
CA VAL A 122 -2.96 -2.12 -9.55
C VAL A 122 -3.59 -3.43 -9.04
N ALA A 123 -4.80 -3.36 -8.48
CA ALA A 123 -5.49 -4.55 -7.97
C ALA A 123 -5.79 -5.60 -9.05
N ALA A 124 -6.14 -5.17 -10.27
CA ALA A 124 -6.42 -6.07 -11.38
C ALA A 124 -5.19 -6.89 -11.78
N VAL A 125 -4.03 -6.24 -11.86
CA VAL A 125 -2.74 -6.92 -12.13
C VAL A 125 -2.39 -7.90 -11.01
N LEU A 126 -2.54 -7.51 -9.74
CA LEU A 126 -2.28 -8.41 -8.61
C LEU A 126 -3.23 -9.62 -8.57
N ALA A 127 -4.48 -9.44 -8.96
CA ALA A 127 -5.44 -10.54 -9.10
C ALA A 127 -5.03 -11.52 -10.20
N HIS A 128 -4.50 -11.01 -11.32
CA HIS A 128 -3.97 -11.85 -12.38
C HIS A 128 -2.71 -12.61 -11.95
N PHE A 129 -1.79 -11.98 -11.23
CA PHE A 129 -0.61 -12.65 -10.68
C PHE A 129 -0.97 -13.82 -9.76
N ARG A 130 -2.03 -13.69 -8.95
CA ARG A 130 -2.55 -14.82 -8.15
C ARG A 130 -3.07 -15.96 -9.02
N THR A 131 -3.82 -15.62 -10.07
CA THR A 131 -4.35 -16.59 -11.04
C THR A 131 -3.22 -17.37 -11.73
N ALA A 132 -2.14 -16.66 -12.07
CA ALA A 132 -0.91 -17.24 -12.62
C ALA A 132 -0.21 -18.19 -11.65
N LEU A 133 -0.03 -17.76 -10.40
CA LEU A 133 0.60 -18.57 -9.35
C LEU A 133 -0.24 -19.79 -8.94
N ASP A 134 -1.55 -19.74 -9.12
CA ASP A 134 -2.44 -20.89 -8.96
C ASP A 134 -2.41 -21.84 -10.18
N GLY A 135 -1.66 -21.49 -11.25
CA GLY A 135 -1.45 -22.30 -12.45
C GLY A 135 -2.64 -22.33 -13.41
N THR A 136 -3.52 -21.33 -13.33
CA THR A 136 -4.82 -21.33 -14.02
C THR A 136 -4.91 -20.38 -15.21
N ASP A 137 -3.83 -19.64 -15.51
CA ASP A 137 -3.78 -18.66 -16.59
C ASP A 137 -3.15 -19.19 -17.89
N HIS A 138 -2.54 -20.39 -17.85
CA HIS A 138 -1.82 -21.00 -18.97
C HIS A 138 -0.67 -20.14 -19.54
N THR A 139 0.01 -19.36 -18.69
CA THR A 139 1.17 -18.53 -19.09
C THR A 139 2.45 -18.89 -18.34
N GLU A 140 3.60 -18.34 -18.77
CA GLU A 140 4.91 -18.45 -18.08
C GLU A 140 5.08 -17.39 -16.97
N LEU A 141 4.02 -16.63 -16.64
CA LEU A 141 4.07 -15.55 -15.66
C LEU A 141 4.43 -16.04 -14.25
N ALA A 142 4.03 -17.26 -13.88
CA ALA A 142 4.40 -17.84 -12.60
C ALA A 142 5.93 -17.98 -12.42
N ASP A 143 6.64 -18.39 -13.47
CA ASP A 143 8.10 -18.54 -13.46
C ASP A 143 8.79 -17.17 -13.41
N PHE A 144 8.27 -16.19 -14.14
CA PHE A 144 8.74 -14.80 -14.04
C PHE A 144 8.56 -14.23 -12.63
N LEU A 145 7.39 -14.43 -12.02
CA LEU A 145 7.12 -13.98 -10.64
C LEU A 145 8.03 -14.69 -9.63
N GLN A 146 8.36 -15.96 -9.86
CA GLN A 146 9.30 -16.71 -9.02
C GLN A 146 10.73 -16.19 -9.17
N GLN A 147 11.19 -15.97 -10.41
CA GLN A 147 12.50 -15.36 -10.66
C GLN A 147 12.63 -14.00 -9.98
N MET A 148 11.60 -13.16 -10.08
CA MET A 148 11.55 -11.89 -9.34
C MET A 148 11.63 -12.14 -7.84
N ALA A 149 10.84 -13.05 -7.28
CA ALA A 149 10.89 -13.32 -5.85
C ALA A 149 12.28 -13.80 -5.38
N ASP A 150 12.99 -14.57 -6.20
CA ASP A 150 14.35 -15.05 -5.92
C ASP A 150 15.39 -13.93 -5.98
N ASP A 151 15.29 -13.03 -6.96
CA ASP A 151 16.17 -11.86 -7.07
C ASP A 151 16.03 -10.90 -5.88
N TRP A 152 14.86 -10.90 -5.24
CA TRP A 152 14.52 -10.07 -4.08
C TRP A 152 14.67 -10.78 -2.72
N ALA A 153 14.97 -12.07 -2.71
CA ALA A 153 15.17 -12.82 -1.48
C ALA A 153 16.49 -12.40 -0.78
N ASP A 154 16.50 -12.47 0.55
CA ASP A 154 17.74 -12.31 1.31
C ASP A 154 18.78 -13.34 0.84
N PRO A 155 20.08 -12.99 0.80
CA PRO A 155 21.14 -13.93 0.45
C PRO A 155 21.03 -15.23 1.26
N GLY A 156 20.84 -16.36 0.57
CA GLY A 156 20.67 -17.68 1.19
C GLY A 156 19.25 -18.06 1.58
N ARG A 157 18.24 -17.27 1.18
CA ARG A 157 16.82 -17.63 1.23
C ARG A 157 16.28 -17.83 -0.18
N GLU A 158 15.31 -18.72 -0.30
CA GLU A 158 14.53 -18.88 -1.54
C GLU A 158 13.43 -17.81 -1.56
N GLY A 159 13.19 -17.24 -2.74
CA GLY A 159 12.08 -16.35 -2.99
C GLY A 159 10.75 -17.08 -2.91
N ASN A 160 9.71 -16.34 -2.55
CA ASN A 160 8.35 -16.88 -2.54
C ASN A 160 7.41 -15.92 -3.28
N ALA A 161 7.14 -16.21 -4.55
CA ALA A 161 6.30 -15.38 -5.40
C ALA A 161 4.89 -15.20 -4.84
N LYS A 162 4.32 -16.24 -4.24
CA LYS A 162 2.99 -16.19 -3.62
C LYS A 162 2.96 -15.21 -2.45
N ARG A 163 3.93 -15.32 -1.55
CA ARG A 163 4.08 -14.39 -0.43
C ARG A 163 4.30 -12.96 -0.93
N MET A 164 5.17 -12.77 -1.92
CA MET A 164 5.44 -11.47 -2.54
C MET A 164 4.16 -10.79 -3.06
N VAL A 165 3.34 -11.50 -3.84
CA VAL A 165 2.07 -10.97 -4.37
C VAL A 165 1.03 -10.75 -3.28
N GLU A 166 0.97 -11.63 -2.27
CA GLU A 166 0.10 -11.48 -1.11
C GLU A 166 0.46 -10.25 -0.27
N ASP A 167 1.74 -10.03 0.00
CA ASP A 167 2.26 -8.90 0.77
C ASP A 167 1.93 -7.58 0.06
N PHE A 168 2.18 -7.47 -1.26
CA PHE A 168 1.81 -6.26 -2.00
C PHE A 168 0.29 -6.03 -2.00
N THR A 169 -0.51 -7.09 -2.12
CA THR A 169 -1.96 -6.93 -2.04
C THR A 169 -2.43 -6.48 -0.65
N ARG A 170 -1.79 -6.96 0.42
CA ARG A 170 -2.06 -6.50 1.79
C ARG A 170 -1.73 -5.02 1.94
N GLY A 171 -0.60 -4.57 1.41
CA GLY A 171 -0.26 -3.14 1.36
C GLY A 171 -1.30 -2.31 0.60
N LEU A 172 -1.73 -2.78 -0.58
CA LEU A 172 -2.76 -2.10 -1.38
C LEU A 172 -4.13 -2.05 -0.69
N SER A 173 -4.46 -3.05 0.14
CA SER A 173 -5.77 -3.15 0.80
C SER A 173 -6.11 -1.98 1.73
N VAL A 174 -5.10 -1.30 2.28
CA VAL A 174 -5.29 -0.08 3.11
C VAL A 174 -5.94 1.04 2.29
N TRP A 175 -5.55 1.18 1.01
CA TRP A 175 -6.15 2.14 0.08
C TRP A 175 -7.59 1.78 -0.31
N GLN A 176 -7.99 0.52 -0.13
CA GLN A 176 -9.31 0.00 -0.48
C GLN A 176 -10.28 -0.07 0.71
N LEU A 177 -9.85 0.39 1.90
CA LEU A 177 -10.72 0.37 3.07
C LEU A 177 -12.00 1.17 2.80
N PRO A 178 -13.19 0.57 3.00
CA PRO A 178 -14.43 1.25 2.69
C PRO A 178 -14.61 2.48 3.55
N HIS A 179 -15.15 3.54 2.96
CA HIS A 179 -15.52 4.74 3.71
C HIS A 179 -16.65 4.41 4.69
N GLN A 180 -16.34 4.45 5.98
CA GLN A 180 -17.27 4.14 7.07
C GLN A 180 -17.48 5.39 7.96
N PRO A 181 -18.53 5.43 8.80
CA PRO A 181 -18.79 6.58 9.67
C PRO A 181 -17.59 6.97 10.55
N ASP A 182 -16.80 6.00 11.03
CA ASP A 182 -15.59 6.27 11.80
C ASP A 182 -14.47 6.91 10.98
N THR A 183 -14.34 6.56 9.70
CA THR A 183 -13.41 7.23 8.76
C THR A 183 -13.78 8.71 8.61
N ALA A 184 -15.06 9.04 8.47
CA ALA A 184 -15.53 10.42 8.38
C ALA A 184 -15.22 11.21 9.67
N VAL A 185 -15.42 10.60 10.84
CA VAL A 185 -15.09 11.19 12.14
C VAL A 185 -13.60 11.50 12.26
N LEU A 186 -12.75 10.56 11.84
CA LEU A 186 -11.29 10.72 11.89
C LEU A 186 -10.78 11.73 10.87
N LEU A 187 -11.31 11.73 9.64
CA LEU A 187 -10.98 12.73 8.61
C LEU A 187 -11.29 14.14 9.11
N ALA A 188 -12.44 14.34 9.77
CA ALA A 188 -12.79 15.61 10.39
C ALA A 188 -11.84 15.99 11.53
N ALA A 189 -11.36 15.00 12.31
CA ALA A 189 -10.41 15.22 13.41
C ALA A 189 -9.04 15.68 12.89
N VAL A 190 -8.51 15.03 11.85
CA VAL A 190 -7.16 15.28 11.32
C VAL A 190 -7.08 16.49 10.38
N ALA A 191 -8.20 16.92 9.81
CA ALA A 191 -8.28 18.17 9.04
C ALA A 191 -8.07 19.42 9.91
N GLY A 192 -8.33 19.32 11.22
CA GLY A 192 -8.23 20.44 12.17
C GLY A 192 -9.31 21.51 11.96
N PRO A 193 -9.56 22.37 12.97
CA PRO A 193 -10.49 23.48 12.84
C PRO A 193 -9.93 24.54 11.87
N GLY A 194 -10.68 24.83 10.80
CA GLY A 194 -10.29 25.85 9.80
C GLY A 194 -9.31 25.37 8.72
N GLY A 195 -8.99 24.07 8.66
CA GLY A 195 -8.10 23.49 7.65
C GLY A 195 -6.61 23.62 7.96
N GLU A 196 -6.25 24.16 9.13
CA GLU A 196 -4.88 24.10 9.66
C GLU A 196 -4.72 22.84 10.51
N THR A 197 -3.77 21.98 10.13
CA THR A 197 -3.44 20.79 10.91
C THR A 197 -2.57 21.19 12.11
N PRO A 198 -3.04 21.02 13.35
CA PRO A 198 -2.26 21.40 14.53
C PRO A 198 -1.14 20.40 14.78
N GLU A 199 -0.03 20.83 15.38
CA GLU A 199 1.12 19.95 15.73
C GLU A 199 0.73 18.79 16.69
N ARG A 200 -0.34 18.98 17.46
CA ARG A 200 -0.87 18.00 18.41
C ARG A 200 -2.39 17.92 18.28
N ILE A 201 -2.89 16.69 18.09
CA ILE A 201 -4.30 16.37 18.08
C ILE A 201 -4.60 15.46 19.28
N VAL A 202 -5.53 15.86 20.14
CA VAL A 202 -6.04 15.02 21.23
C VAL A 202 -7.44 14.58 20.84
N LEU A 203 -7.64 13.27 20.73
CA LEU A 203 -8.93 12.71 20.34
C LEU A 203 -9.97 12.93 21.46
N THR A 204 -11.20 13.24 21.05
CA THR A 204 -12.38 13.13 21.92
C THR A 204 -12.75 11.66 22.10
N PRO A 205 -13.51 11.27 23.14
CA PRO A 205 -13.91 9.87 23.33
C PRO A 205 -14.59 9.22 22.10
N PRO A 206 -15.50 9.89 21.36
CA PRO A 206 -16.06 9.32 20.13
C PRO A 206 -15.03 9.15 19.00
N GLN A 207 -14.03 10.03 18.93
CA GLN A 207 -12.95 9.90 17.95
C GLN A 207 -11.97 8.78 18.33
N GLU A 208 -11.77 8.53 19.63
CA GLU A 208 -11.01 7.37 20.12
C GLU A 208 -11.69 6.06 19.71
N ASP A 209 -13.00 5.94 19.94
CA ASP A 209 -13.76 4.74 19.52
C ASP A 209 -13.69 4.53 17.99
N ALA A 210 -13.73 5.63 17.23
CA ALA A 210 -13.54 5.62 15.79
C ALA A 210 -12.12 5.17 15.41
N TYR A 211 -11.10 5.70 16.09
CA TYR A 211 -9.69 5.33 15.89
C TYR A 211 -9.48 3.82 16.10
N GLN A 212 -9.93 3.29 17.24
CA GLN A 212 -9.80 1.86 17.57
C GLN A 212 -10.56 0.96 16.58
N THR A 213 -11.66 1.45 16.01
CA THR A 213 -12.42 0.72 14.99
C THR A 213 -11.70 0.75 13.64
N PHE A 214 -11.16 1.89 13.25
CA PHE A 214 -10.38 2.07 12.03
C PHE A 214 -9.09 1.22 12.06
N THR A 215 -8.30 1.31 13.12
CA THR A 215 -7.04 0.56 13.25
C THR A 215 -7.26 -0.95 13.23
N ARG A 216 -8.33 -1.46 13.86
CA ARG A 216 -8.71 -2.87 13.74
C ARG A 216 -8.96 -3.30 12.29
N ARG A 217 -9.56 -2.43 11.46
CA ARG A 217 -9.74 -2.72 10.03
C ARG A 217 -8.43 -2.67 9.26
N VAL A 218 -7.56 -1.70 9.55
CA VAL A 218 -6.20 -1.65 8.99
C VAL A 218 -5.44 -2.94 9.33
N SER A 219 -5.39 -3.32 10.60
CA SER A 219 -4.71 -4.55 11.02
C SER A 219 -5.29 -5.79 10.34
N ALA A 220 -6.62 -5.90 10.21
CA ALA A 220 -7.23 -7.01 9.48
C ALA A 220 -6.91 -7.00 7.97
N ALA A 221 -6.78 -5.82 7.37
CA ALA A 221 -6.43 -5.68 5.96
C ALA A 221 -4.97 -6.09 5.71
N VAL A 222 -4.06 -5.68 6.60
CA VAL A 222 -2.62 -5.92 6.50
C VAL A 222 -2.23 -7.35 6.93
N ALA A 223 -2.83 -7.88 7.99
CA ALA A 223 -2.50 -9.20 8.53
C ALA A 223 -3.37 -10.34 7.98
N GLY A 224 -4.35 -10.04 7.14
CA GLY A 224 -5.34 -11.01 6.69
C GLY A 224 -6.24 -11.48 7.84
N ASN A 225 -6.54 -12.78 7.90
CA ASN A 225 -7.53 -13.35 8.83
C ASN A 225 -7.05 -13.48 10.30
N SER A 226 -5.87 -12.96 10.66
CA SER A 226 -5.29 -13.15 11.99
C SER A 226 -4.72 -11.83 12.55
N PRO A 227 -5.36 -11.21 13.57
CA PRO A 227 -4.80 -10.08 14.31
C PRO A 227 -3.48 -10.41 15.02
N HIS A 228 -3.21 -11.70 15.27
CA HIS A 228 -1.93 -12.17 15.81
C HIS A 228 -0.79 -12.00 14.81
N ASP A 229 -1.08 -12.05 13.51
CA ASP A 229 -0.04 -11.94 12.47
C ASP A 229 0.44 -10.49 12.34
N TYR A 230 -0.41 -9.49 12.63
CA TYR A 230 0.00 -8.08 12.69
C TYR A 230 0.98 -7.82 13.85
N VAL A 231 0.65 -8.34 15.03
CA VAL A 231 1.53 -8.24 16.22
C VAL A 231 2.85 -8.98 15.97
N LEU A 232 2.81 -10.14 15.32
CA LEU A 232 4.02 -10.89 14.96
C LEU A 232 4.84 -10.20 13.87
N HIS A 233 4.21 -9.56 12.87
CA HIS A 233 4.91 -8.74 11.87
C HIS A 233 5.62 -7.55 12.52
N HIS A 234 4.91 -6.84 13.41
CA HIS A 234 5.47 -5.72 14.16
C HIS A 234 6.69 -6.14 15.00
N TYR A 235 6.61 -7.28 15.69
CA TYR A 235 7.72 -7.81 16.50
C TYR A 235 8.83 -8.53 15.71
N ALA A 236 8.56 -9.03 14.49
CA ALA A 236 9.55 -9.69 13.66
C ALA A 236 10.43 -8.70 12.87
N ASN A 237 9.92 -7.48 12.65
CA ASN A 237 10.64 -6.41 11.99
C ASN A 237 11.33 -5.44 12.96
N SER A 238 10.88 -5.33 14.23
CA SER A 238 11.55 -4.56 15.29
C SER A 238 12.71 -5.28 15.97
#